data_AF-A0AA94EK45-F1
#
_entry.id   AF-A0AA94EK45-F1
#
_cell.length_a   1.000
_cell.length_b   1.000
_cell.length_c   1.000
_cell.angle_alpha   90.00
_cell.angle_beta   90.00
_cell.angle_gamma   90.00
#
_symmetry.space_group_name_H-M   'P 1'
#
loop_
_entity.id
_entity.type
_entity.pdbx_description
1 polymer ?
#
loop_
_entity_poly.entity_id
_entity_poly.type
_entity_poly.pdbx_seq_one_letter_code
_entity_poly.pdbx_strand_id
1 'polypeptide(L)'
;MPAAADGFAIGELSPLAIAALLALATLPTILGFFCTTKAIEYLKPSQVQALELTEPLFAALLAFVALNEVPRDSLYAGAALIIVGLCFSNELIRLGSKASVASTE
;
A
#
# COMPACT_ATOMS: atom_id res chain seq x y z
N MET A 1 -31.01 12.61 7.63
CA MET A 1 -29.92 11.62 7.54
C MET A 1 -30.09 10.64 8.70
N PRO A 2 -30.48 9.38 8.45
CA PRO A 2 -30.92 8.45 9.49
C PRO A 2 -29.78 7.78 10.27
N ALA A 3 -28.52 8.13 10.01
CA ALA A 3 -27.35 7.57 10.70
C ALA A 3 -27.07 8.16 12.09
N ALA A 4 -27.86 9.15 12.54
CA ALA A 4 -27.68 9.82 13.83
C ALA A 4 -28.65 9.35 14.93
N ALA A 5 -29.62 8.48 14.59
CA ALA A 5 -30.65 8.02 15.51
C ALA A 5 -30.24 6.76 16.29
N ASP A 6 -29.35 5.95 15.72
CA ASP A 6 -28.73 4.82 16.42
C ASP A 6 -27.43 5.32 17.05
N GLY A 7 -27.55 5.93 18.23
CA GLY A 7 -26.39 6.28 19.05
C GLY A 7 -25.51 5.05 19.19
N PHE A 8 -24.23 5.18 18.79
CA PHE A 8 -23.21 4.12 18.89
C PHE A 8 -23.25 3.49 20.28
N ALA A 9 -23.91 2.34 20.39
CA ALA A 9 -24.08 1.63 21.64
C ALA A 9 -22.74 0.95 21.96
N ILE A 10 -21.90 1.64 22.74
CA ILE A 10 -20.59 1.14 23.20
C ILE A 10 -20.74 -0.23 23.91
N GLY A 11 -21.95 -0.58 24.37
CA GLY A 11 -22.30 -1.84 25.01
C GLY A 11 -22.31 -3.09 24.10
N GLU A 12 -22.30 -2.96 22.77
CA GLU A 12 -22.25 -4.12 21.85
C GLU A 12 -20.86 -4.40 21.25
N LEU A 13 -19.84 -3.60 21.58
CA LEU A 13 -18.48 -3.89 21.16
C LEU A 13 -17.96 -5.11 21.92
N SER A 14 -18.00 -6.26 21.25
CA SER A 14 -17.29 -7.46 21.68
C SER A 14 -15.82 -7.09 21.96
N PRO A 15 -15.21 -7.56 23.07
CA PRO A 15 -13.79 -7.32 23.37
C PRO A 15 -12.86 -7.69 22.20
N LEU A 16 -13.29 -8.68 21.40
CA LEU A 16 -12.62 -9.10 20.18
C LEU A 16 -12.59 -7.99 19.10
N ALA A 17 -13.69 -7.26 18.94
CA ALA A 17 -13.77 -6.15 17.98
C ALA A 17 -12.83 -5.01 18.37
N ILE A 18 -12.77 -4.67 19.67
CA ILE A 18 -11.84 -3.67 20.19
C ILE A 18 -10.38 -4.12 19.95
N ALA A 19 -10.07 -5.39 20.25
CA ALA A 19 -8.75 -5.96 19.98
C ALA A 19 -8.39 -5.93 18.49
N ALA A 20 -9.33 -6.26 17.60
CA ALA A 20 -9.13 -6.21 16.16
C ALA A 20 -8.91 -4.78 15.66
N LEU A 21 -9.66 -3.79 16.17
CA LEU A 21 -9.47 -2.38 15.85
C LEU A 21 -8.11 -1.86 16.33
N LEU A 22 -7.68 -2.25 17.54
CA LEU A 22 -6.34 -1.90 18.04
C LEU A 22 -5.23 -2.56 17.22
N ALA A 23 -5.42 -3.80 16.80
CA ALA A 23 -4.48 -4.49 15.92
C ALA A 23 -4.40 -3.81 14.54
N LEU A 24 -5.54 -3.40 13.96
CA LEU A 24 -5.59 -2.66 12.71
C LEU A 24 -4.96 -1.26 12.85
N ALA A 25 -5.17 -0.57 13.97
CA ALA A 25 -4.57 0.74 14.21
C ALA A 25 -3.04 0.66 14.35
N THR A 26 -2.53 -0.36 15.03
CA THR A 26 -1.09 -0.47 15.30
C THR A 26 -0.31 -1.10 14.15
N LEU A 27 -0.84 -2.17 13.56
CA LEU A 27 -0.09 -2.98 12.60
C LEU A 27 -0.11 -2.37 11.18
N PRO A 28 -1.20 -2.34 10.41
CA PRO A 28 -1.15 -1.74 9.07
C PRO A 28 -0.98 -0.21 9.09
N THR A 29 -1.56 0.51 10.06
CA THR A 29 -1.53 1.98 10.02
C THR A 29 -0.20 2.54 10.55
N ILE A 30 0.13 2.34 11.83
CA ILE A 30 1.34 2.94 12.41
C ILE A 30 2.61 2.34 11.79
N LEU A 31 2.68 1.01 11.64
CA LEU A 31 3.86 0.39 11.04
C LEU A 31 4.00 0.75 9.56
N GLY A 32 2.90 0.77 8.81
CA GLY A 32 2.88 1.16 7.40
C GLY A 32 3.40 2.58 7.21
N PHE A 33 2.83 3.55 7.92
CA PHE A 33 3.28 4.95 7.86
C PHE A 33 4.73 5.13 8.31
N PHE A 34 5.14 4.42 9.36
CA PHE A 34 6.53 4.48 9.84
C PHE A 34 7.50 3.94 8.77
N CYS A 35 7.16 2.82 8.13
CA CYS A 35 7.97 2.23 7.07
C CYS A 35 8.09 3.17 5.86
N THR A 36 6.98 3.78 5.43
CA THR A 36 6.98 4.77 4.33
C THR A 36 7.84 5.99 4.69
N THR A 37 7.67 6.54 5.90
CA THR A 37 8.45 7.70 6.35
C THR A 37 9.94 7.39 6.39
N LYS A 38 10.31 6.20 6.89
CA LYS A 38 11.70 5.74 6.87
C LYS A 38 12.21 5.45 5.47
N ALA A 39 11.40 4.93 4.56
CA ALA A 39 11.80 4.73 3.18
C ALA A 39 12.20 6.04 2.50
N ILE A 40 11.54 7.16 2.81
CA ILE A 40 11.90 8.50 2.27
C ILE A 40 13.26 8.99 2.80
N GLU A 41 13.68 8.58 4.00
CA GLU A 41 15.01 8.91 4.53
C GLU A 41 16.14 8.18 3.77
N TYR A 42 15.87 6.99 3.22
CA TYR A 42 16.88 6.15 2.55
C TYR A 42 16.77 6.13 1.01
N LEU A 43 15.61 6.45 0.44
CA LEU A 43 15.35 6.44 -1.00
C LEU A 43 14.89 7.82 -1.48
N LYS A 44 15.14 8.10 -2.77
CA LYS A 44 14.58 9.30 -3.41
C LYS A 44 13.04 9.24 -3.39
N PRO A 45 12.33 10.37 -3.24
CA PRO A 45 10.86 10.38 -3.19
C PRO A 45 10.18 9.66 -4.37
N SER A 46 10.77 9.74 -5.56
CA SER A 46 10.27 9.05 -6.76
C SER A 46 10.33 7.52 -6.67
N GLN A 47 11.28 6.97 -5.90
CA GLN A 47 11.39 5.52 -5.69
C GLN A 47 10.42 5.05 -4.61
N VAL A 48 10.20 5.85 -3.57
CA VAL A 48 9.19 5.54 -2.54
C VAL A 48 7.80 5.52 -3.14
N GLN A 49 7.47 6.50 -3.98
CA GLN A 49 6.17 6.54 -4.65
C GLN A 49 5.95 5.36 -5.62
N ALA A 50 7.01 4.89 -6.29
CA ALA A 50 6.92 3.66 -7.08
C ALA A 50 6.62 2.44 -6.18
N LEU A 51 7.16 2.41 -4.96
CA LEU A 51 6.91 1.36 -3.98
C LEU A 51 5.45 1.38 -3.49
N GLU A 52 4.87 2.55 -3.25
CA GLU A 52 3.44 2.69 -2.91
C GLU A 52 2.54 2.13 -4.03
N LEU A 53 2.93 2.32 -5.29
CA LEU A 53 2.21 1.74 -6.43
C LEU A 53 2.19 0.20 -6.44
N THR A 54 3.08 -0.46 -5.69
CA THR A 54 3.08 -1.93 -5.52
C THR A 54 2.12 -2.42 -4.44
N GLU A 55 1.62 -1.55 -3.56
CA GLU A 55 0.70 -1.94 -2.48
C GLU A 55 -0.53 -2.74 -2.96
N PRO A 56 -1.20 -2.41 -4.08
CA PRO A 56 -2.34 -3.17 -4.55
C PRO A 56 -1.98 -4.63 -4.91
N LEU A 57 -0.76 -4.89 -5.38
CA LEU A 57 -0.27 -6.24 -5.67
C LEU A 57 -0.10 -7.04 -4.37
N PHE A 58 0.52 -6.44 -3.36
CA PHE A 58 0.71 -7.08 -2.05
C PHE A 58 -0.60 -7.25 -1.29
N ALA A 59 -1.51 -6.28 -1.37
CA ALA A 59 -2.85 -6.36 -0.80
C ALA A 59 -3.65 -7.51 -1.43
N ALA A 60 -3.60 -7.65 -2.75
CA ALA A 60 -4.24 -8.76 -3.44
C ALA A 60 -3.62 -10.12 -3.10
N LEU A 61 -2.29 -10.18 -2.95
CA LEU A 61 -1.60 -11.38 -2.48
C LEU A 61 -1.99 -11.75 -1.03
N LEU A 62 -2.07 -10.75 -0.14
CA LEU A 62 -2.51 -10.93 1.23
C LEU A 62 -3.98 -11.36 1.30
N ALA A 63 -4.86 -10.82 0.46
CA ALA A 63 -6.25 -11.26 0.37
C ALA A 63 -6.34 -12.74 -0.07
N PHE A 64 -5.53 -13.14 -1.05
CA PHE A 64 -5.45 -14.54 -1.47
C PHE A 64 -4.95 -15.46 -0.34
N VAL A 65 -3.88 -15.08 0.37
CA VAL A 65 -3.27 -15.94 1.40
C VAL A 65 -4.05 -15.93 2.72
N ALA A 66 -4.46 -14.75 3.20
CA ALA A 66 -5.08 -14.58 4.51
C ALA A 66 -6.60 -14.78 4.49
N LEU A 67 -7.28 -14.35 3.42
CA LEU A 67 -8.74 -14.46 3.29
C LEU A 67 -9.16 -15.64 2.40
N ASN A 68 -8.22 -16.33 1.74
CA ASN A 68 -8.51 -17.39 0.75
C ASN A 68 -9.42 -16.92 -0.40
N GLU A 69 -9.40 -15.62 -0.72
CA GLU A 69 -10.16 -15.07 -1.85
C GLU A 69 -9.50 -15.44 -3.17
N VAL A 70 -10.23 -16.15 -4.04
CA VAL A 70 -9.71 -16.55 -5.37
C VAL A 70 -9.64 -15.31 -6.28
N PRO A 71 -8.45 -14.99 -6.84
CA PRO A 71 -8.28 -13.93 -7.82
C PRO A 71 -9.23 -14.09 -9.01
N ARG A 72 -10.02 -13.07 -9.32
CA ARG A 72 -10.76 -13.02 -10.60
C ARG A 72 -9.79 -12.73 -11.75
N ASP A 73 -10.15 -13.16 -12.95
CA ASP A 73 -9.39 -12.94 -14.18
C ASP A 73 -9.03 -11.45 -14.41
N SER A 74 -9.90 -10.53 -14.00
CA SER A 74 -9.66 -9.08 -14.06
C SER A 74 -8.52 -8.60 -13.16
N LEU A 75 -8.28 -9.29 -12.04
CA LEU A 75 -7.17 -8.96 -11.12
C LEU A 75 -5.83 -9.21 -11.81
N TYR A 76 -5.69 -10.28 -12.58
CA TYR A 76 -4.46 -10.56 -13.32
C TYR A 76 -4.17 -9.50 -14.39
N ALA A 77 -5.20 -9.00 -15.08
CA ALA A 77 -5.06 -7.90 -16.02
C ALA A 77 -4.61 -6.60 -15.31
N GLY A 78 -5.21 -6.29 -14.16
CA GLY A 78 -4.80 -5.15 -13.34
C GLY A 78 -3.37 -5.29 -12.80
N ALA A 79 -3.01 -6.47 -12.30
CA ALA A 79 -1.66 -6.77 -11.81
C ALA A 79 -0.61 -6.62 -12.92
N ALA A 80 -0.90 -7.12 -14.13
CA ALA A 80 -0.02 -6.94 -15.28
C ALA A 80 0.16 -5.44 -15.62
N LEU A 81 -0.92 -4.66 -15.59
CA LEU A 81 -0.87 -3.21 -15.86
C LEU A 81 -0.04 -2.46 -14.82
N ILE A 82 -0.16 -2.82 -13.53
CA ILE A 82 0.66 -2.25 -12.44
C ILE A 82 2.14 -2.57 -12.67
N ILE A 83 2.49 -3.83 -12.97
CA ILE A 83 3.87 -4.26 -13.22
C ILE A 83 4.46 -3.52 -14.42
N VAL A 84 3.71 -3.39 -15.53
CA VAL A 84 4.15 -2.64 -16.72
C VAL A 84 4.39 -1.17 -16.40
N GLY A 85 3.47 -0.54 -15.64
CA GLY A 85 3.63 0.85 -15.18
C GLY A 85 4.87 1.05 -14.32
N LEU A 86 5.14 0.12 -13.40
CA LEU A 86 6.33 0.11 -12.56
C LEU A 86 7.62 -0.04 -13.35
N CYS A 87 7.68 -0.98 -14.30
CA CYS A 87 8.83 -1.14 -15.18
C CYS A 87 9.14 0.14 -15.94
N PHE A 88 8.11 0.76 -16.54
CA PHE A 88 8.28 2.03 -17.26
C PHE A 88 8.76 3.16 -16.35
N SER A 89 8.18 3.29 -15.15
CA SER A 89 8.55 4.31 -14.18
C SER A 89 9.99 4.13 -13.69
N ASN A 90 10.45 2.88 -13.48
CA ASN A 90 11.82 2.59 -13.08
C ASN A 90 12.85 2.88 -14.19
N GLU A 91 12.50 2.62 -15.44
CA GLU A 91 13.32 2.99 -16.61
C GLU A 91 13.51 4.52 -16.68
N LEU A 92 12.43 5.28 -16.43
CA LEU A 92 12.44 6.74 -16.38
C LEU A 92 13.35 7.28 -15.26
N ILE A 93 13.30 6.64 -14.08
CA ILE A 93 14.17 6.97 -12.94
C ILE A 93 15.64 6.69 -13.28
N ARG A 94 15.94 5.58 -13.98
CA ARG A 94 17.30 5.25 -14.43
C ARG A 94 17.84 6.26 -15.44
N LEU A 95 17.01 6.71 -16.38
CA LEU A 95 17.38 7.73 -17.37
C LEU A 95 17.69 9.08 -16.71
N GLY A 96 16.88 9.52 -15.75
CA GLY A 96 17.15 10.73 -14.97
C GLY A 96 18.43 10.64 -14.14
N SER A 97 18.73 9.46 -13.57
CA SER A 97 19.96 9.26 -12.81
C SER A 97 21.22 9.25 -13.69
N LYS A 98 21.16 8.72 -14.91
CA LYS A 98 22.29 8.75 -15.85
C LYS A 98 22.60 10.17 -16.34
N ALA A 99 21.58 10.98 -16.60
CA ALA A 99 21.75 12.37 -17.03
C ALA A 99 22.41 13.25 -15.96
N SER A 100 22.08 13.06 -14.68
CA SER A 100 22.69 13.81 -13.58
C SER A 100 24.16 13.50 -13.35
N VAL A 101 24.63 12.27 -13.67
CA VAL A 101 26.04 11.88 -13.52
C VAL A 101 26.88 12.38 -14.69
N ALA A 102 26.32 12.44 -15.90
CA ALA A 102 27.03 12.90 -17.09
C ALA A 102 27.32 14.42 -17.14
N SER A 103 26.71 15.24 -16.28
CA SER A 103 26.96 16.69 -16.21
C SER A 103 28.00 17.11 -15.17
N THR A 104 28.64 16.15 -14.48
CA THR A 104 29.72 16.42 -13.51
C THR A 104 31.11 15.98 -14.01
N GLU A 105 31.21 15.50 -15.25
CA GLU A 105 32.50 15.24 -15.94
C GLU A 105 32.83 16.33 -16.96
#